data_AF-A0A653GY25-F1
#
_entry.id   AF-A0A653GY25-F1
#
_cell.length_a   1.000
_cell.length_b   1.000
_cell.length_c   1.000
_cell.angle_alpha   90.00
_cell.angle_beta   90.00
_cell.angle_gamma   90.00
#
_symmetry.space_group_name_H-M   'P 1'
#
loop_
_entity.id
_entity.type
_entity.pdbx_description
1 polymer ?
#
loop_
_entity_poly.entity_id
_entity_poly.type
_entity_poly.pdbx_seq_one_letter_code
_entity_poly.pdbx_strand_id
1 'polypeptide(L)'
;MKNLDILFNKPPIIRRPILVICNPLRKWYIILATGYGILGFLSYGLFIYTKIAHLLCKPLFNVLYKLSLLIAISYVLTLYYAIISCRENDTEKGWKTMTTFSVVFSVLDIVSSCFGIYSLYTIVFIVFKKVTGIYDCSCVKAIFLFICNAFLIYLHLTFAIISIIVNSNVSKYVDEQLKNNIVTII
;
A
#
# COMPACT_ATOMS: atom_id res chain seq x y z
N MET A 1 -20.14 -52.95 31.04
CA MET A 1 -19.93 -51.52 31.37
C MET A 1 -18.52 -51.30 31.96
N LYS A 2 -17.47 -51.42 31.14
CA LYS A 2 -16.07 -51.12 31.52
C LYS A 2 -15.34 -50.71 30.25
N ASN A 3 -15.50 -49.46 29.79
CA ASN A 3 -14.69 -48.88 28.70
C ASN A 3 -14.97 -47.38 28.44
N LEU A 4 -15.23 -46.58 29.48
CA LEU A 4 -15.31 -45.11 29.33
C LEU A 4 -14.18 -44.35 30.03
N ASP A 5 -13.41 -44.98 30.92
CA ASP A 5 -12.40 -44.28 31.72
C ASP A 5 -11.08 -44.02 30.97
N ILE A 6 -10.91 -44.58 29.76
CA ILE A 6 -9.68 -44.41 28.96
C ILE A 6 -9.72 -43.10 28.14
N LEU A 7 -10.89 -42.48 27.94
CA LEU A 7 -11.02 -41.28 27.12
C LEU A 7 -10.69 -39.97 27.85
N PHE A 8 -10.54 -39.99 29.17
CA PHE A 8 -10.22 -38.80 29.98
C PHE A 8 -8.74 -38.72 30.40
N ASN A 9 -7.92 -39.73 30.09
CA ASN A 9 -6.51 -39.77 30.49
C ASN A 9 -5.56 -39.19 29.42
N LYS A 10 -6.04 -38.21 28.63
CA LYS A 10 -5.14 -37.41 27.79
C LYS A 10 -4.48 -36.41 28.74
N PRO A 11 -3.13 -36.38 28.85
CA PRO A 11 -2.46 -35.37 29.65
C PRO A 11 -2.96 -33.99 29.22
N PRO A 12 -3.17 -33.03 30.14
CA PRO A 12 -3.56 -31.69 29.78
C PRO A 12 -2.56 -31.21 28.73
N ILE A 13 -3.04 -30.99 27.50
CA ILE A 13 -2.24 -30.35 26.47
C ILE A 13 -1.90 -29.01 27.11
N ILE A 14 -0.64 -28.87 27.56
CA ILE A 14 -0.09 -27.62 28.05
C ILE A 14 -0.17 -26.68 26.84
N ARG A 15 -1.32 -26.01 26.68
CA ARG A 15 -1.48 -24.92 25.73
C ARG A 15 -0.46 -23.91 26.20
N ARG A 16 0.63 -23.78 25.44
CA ARG A 16 1.54 -22.64 25.62
C ARG A 16 0.65 -21.40 25.70
N PRO A 17 0.82 -20.56 26.74
CA PRO A 17 0.04 -19.34 26.84
C PRO A 17 0.13 -18.61 25.50
N ILE A 18 -1.02 -18.26 24.93
CA ILE A 18 -1.07 -17.55 23.66
C ILE A 18 -0.43 -16.19 23.95
N LEU A 19 0.79 -16.03 23.47
CA LEU A 19 1.59 -14.86 23.72
C LEU A 19 1.06 -13.76 22.81
N VAL A 20 0.32 -12.83 23.43
CA VAL A 20 -0.29 -11.70 22.74
C VAL A 20 0.78 -10.62 22.57
N ILE A 21 1.01 -10.20 21.33
CA ILE A 21 2.03 -9.23 20.95
C ILE A 21 1.34 -7.91 20.61
N CYS A 22 1.76 -6.84 21.28
CA CYS A 22 1.25 -5.49 21.07
C CYS A 22 1.81 -4.93 19.77
N ASN A 23 0.98 -4.19 19.01
CA ASN A 23 1.35 -3.60 17.72
C ASN A 23 2.54 -2.64 17.85
N PRO A 24 3.74 -3.03 17.41
CA PRO A 24 4.95 -2.23 17.63
C PRO A 24 5.02 -1.04 16.66
N LEU A 25 4.24 -1.05 15.57
CA LEU A 25 4.33 -0.11 14.47
C LEU A 25 3.05 0.70 14.24
N ARG A 26 2.15 0.76 15.24
CA ARG A 26 0.87 1.48 15.15
C ARG A 26 1.02 2.89 14.56
N LYS A 27 1.99 3.66 15.06
CA LYS A 27 2.26 5.04 14.57
C LYS A 27 2.65 5.06 13.09
N TRP A 28 3.49 4.12 12.66
CA TRP A 28 3.89 4.01 11.25
C TRP A 28 2.73 3.63 10.35
N TYR A 29 1.86 2.71 10.78
CA TYR A 29 0.65 2.36 10.02
C TYR A 29 -0.34 3.52 9.90
N ILE A 30 -0.47 4.37 10.93
CA ILE A 30 -1.28 5.60 10.85
C ILE A 30 -0.69 6.58 9.82
N ILE A 31 0.64 6.75 9.81
CA ILE A 31 1.34 7.60 8.84
C ILE A 31 1.13 7.07 7.42
N LEU A 32 1.30 5.75 7.21
CA LEU A 32 1.08 5.11 5.91
C LEU A 32 -0.37 5.24 5.46
N ALA A 33 -1.35 4.99 6.33
CA ALA A 33 -2.77 5.13 6.01
C ALA A 33 -3.10 6.57 5.59
N THR A 34 -2.65 7.56 6.37
CA THR A 34 -2.86 8.98 6.05
C THR A 34 -2.18 9.36 4.75
N GLY A 35 -0.94 8.92 4.54
CA GLY A 35 -0.17 9.17 3.32
C GLY A 35 -0.88 8.65 2.07
N TYR A 36 -1.28 7.38 2.08
CA TYR A 36 -2.04 6.79 0.97
C TYR A 36 -3.41 7.44 0.77
N GLY A 37 -4.06 7.91 1.84
CA GLY A 37 -5.31 8.65 1.74
C GLY A 37 -5.14 9.98 0.99
N ILE A 38 -4.07 10.72 1.32
CA ILE A 38 -3.71 11.95 0.61
C ILE A 38 -3.35 11.66 -0.85
N LEU A 39 -2.58 10.60 -1.12
CA LEU A 39 -2.24 10.19 -2.49
C LEU A 39 -3.49 9.84 -3.32
N GLY A 40 -4.44 9.10 -2.74
CA GLY A 40 -5.72 8.80 -3.37
C GLY A 40 -6.50 10.07 -3.71
N PHE A 41 -6.56 11.02 -2.77
CA PHE A 41 -7.24 12.31 -2.99
C PHE A 41 -6.57 13.15 -4.08
N LEU A 42 -5.24 13.26 -4.08
CA LEU A 42 -4.48 13.97 -5.12
C LEU A 42 -4.68 13.32 -6.50
N SER A 43 -4.62 11.99 -6.57
CA SER A 43 -4.87 11.22 -7.78
C SER A 43 -6.27 11.47 -8.32
N TYR A 44 -7.28 11.49 -7.45
CA TYR A 44 -8.66 11.81 -7.81
C TYR A 44 -8.81 13.26 -8.30
N GLY A 45 -8.13 14.21 -7.66
CA GLY A 45 -8.08 15.60 -8.11
C GLY A 45 -7.52 15.75 -9.52
N LEU A 46 -6.42 15.05 -9.85
CA LEU A 46 -5.86 15.03 -11.20
C LEU A 46 -6.80 14.37 -12.22
N PHE A 47 -7.52 13.33 -11.81
CA PHE A 47 -8.54 12.68 -12.63
C PHE A 47 -9.75 13.60 -12.90
N ILE A 48 -10.16 14.43 -11.93
CA ILE A 48 -11.20 15.44 -12.18
C ILE A 48 -10.65 16.56 -13.07
N TYR A 49 -9.45 17.05 -12.78
CA TYR A 49 -8.83 18.15 -13.52
C TYR A 49 -8.71 17.83 -15.02
N THR A 50 -8.32 16.60 -15.36
CA THR A 50 -8.26 16.14 -16.77
C THR A 50 -9.61 16.20 -17.48
N LYS A 51 -10.73 15.96 -16.77
CA LYS A 51 -12.09 16.10 -17.33
C LYS A 51 -12.50 17.56 -17.50
N ILE A 52 -12.31 18.39 -16.46
CA ILE A 52 -12.74 19.80 -16.47
C ILE A 52 -11.90 20.63 -17.46
N ALA A 53 -10.60 20.35 -17.57
CA ALA A 53 -9.71 21.09 -18.44
C ALA A 53 -9.89 20.79 -19.94
N HIS A 54 -10.87 19.95 -20.30
CA HIS A 54 -11.14 19.49 -21.67
C HIS A 54 -9.91 18.84 -22.36
N LEU A 55 -9.01 18.23 -21.58
CA LEU A 55 -7.78 17.64 -22.09
C LEU A 55 -8.00 16.24 -22.70
N LEU A 56 -9.22 15.88 -23.09
CA LEU A 56 -9.62 14.55 -23.57
C LEU A 56 -9.12 14.25 -25.00
N CYS A 57 -7.86 14.55 -25.29
CA CYS A 57 -7.22 14.06 -26.50
C CYS A 57 -7.10 12.53 -26.41
N LYS A 58 -7.28 11.84 -27.55
CA LYS A 58 -7.18 10.38 -27.67
C LYS A 58 -5.98 9.74 -26.93
N PRO A 59 -4.73 10.28 -27.00
CA PRO A 59 -3.61 9.73 -26.25
C PRO A 59 -3.71 9.94 -24.72
N LEU A 60 -4.41 10.98 -24.26
CA LEU A 60 -4.56 11.29 -22.84
C LEU A 60 -5.63 10.43 -22.15
N PHE A 61 -6.63 9.95 -22.90
CA PHE A 61 -7.67 9.05 -22.38
C PHE A 61 -7.10 7.73 -21.85
N ASN A 62 -6.07 7.18 -22.50
CA ASN A 62 -5.43 5.95 -22.05
C ASN A 62 -4.64 6.11 -20.74
N VAL A 63 -4.32 7.37 -20.40
CA VAL A 63 -3.60 7.76 -19.17
C VAL A 63 -4.56 7.87 -18.00
N LEU A 64 -5.76 8.43 -18.26
CA LEU A 64 -6.87 8.51 -17.32
C LEU A 64 -7.25 7.14 -16.75
N TYR A 65 -7.33 6.10 -17.59
CA TYR A 65 -7.60 4.74 -17.13
C TYR A 65 -6.52 4.24 -16.16
N LYS A 66 -5.25 4.53 -16.44
CA LYS A 66 -4.13 4.11 -15.59
C LYS A 66 -4.07 4.89 -14.26
N LEU A 67 -4.48 6.15 -14.28
CA LEU A 67 -4.65 6.94 -13.06
C LEU A 67 -5.76 6.39 -12.16
N SER A 68 -6.83 5.87 -12.75
CA SER A 68 -7.90 5.23 -11.98
C SER A 68 -7.40 4.00 -11.21
N LEU A 69 -6.40 3.28 -11.74
CA LEU A 69 -5.78 2.14 -11.06
C LEU A 69 -4.98 2.60 -9.82
N LEU A 70 -4.21 3.70 -9.93
CA LEU A 70 -3.49 4.28 -8.80
C LEU A 70 -4.43 4.80 -7.70
N ILE A 71 -5.56 5.38 -8.09
CA ILE A 71 -6.63 5.78 -7.16
C ILE A 71 -7.13 4.56 -6.38
N ALA A 72 -7.50 3.49 -7.10
CA ALA A 72 -8.02 2.27 -6.47
C ALA A 72 -7.00 1.64 -5.51
N ILE A 73 -5.74 1.51 -5.93
CA ILE A 73 -4.66 0.98 -5.09
C ILE A 73 -4.46 1.85 -3.84
N SER A 74 -4.45 3.18 -3.98
CA SER A 74 -4.31 4.10 -2.84
C SER A 74 -5.40 3.90 -1.80
N TYR A 75 -6.67 3.81 -2.23
CA TYR A 75 -7.78 3.62 -1.29
C TYR A 75 -7.76 2.25 -0.63
N VAL A 76 -7.41 1.18 -1.37
CA VAL A 76 -7.24 -0.16 -0.80
C VAL A 76 -6.13 -0.15 0.26
N LEU A 77 -4.99 0.46 -0.03
CA LEU A 77 -3.87 0.59 0.90
C LEU A 77 -4.21 1.45 2.12
N THR A 78 -4.97 2.54 1.92
CA THR A 78 -5.46 3.40 3.00
C THR A 78 -6.32 2.60 3.97
N LEU A 79 -7.33 1.88 3.46
CA LEU A 79 -8.21 1.05 4.28
C LEU A 79 -7.43 -0.08 4.96
N TYR A 80 -6.55 -0.74 4.23
CA TYR A 80 -5.71 -1.81 4.75
C TYR A 80 -4.84 -1.34 5.93
N TYR A 81 -4.10 -0.25 5.77
CA TYR A 81 -3.27 0.29 6.86
C TYR A 81 -4.09 0.89 8.00
N ALA A 82 -5.26 1.46 7.73
CA ALA A 82 -6.18 1.91 8.78
C ALA A 82 -6.66 0.74 9.64
N ILE A 83 -7.09 -0.37 9.02
CA ILE A 83 -7.53 -1.59 9.72
C ILE A 83 -6.38 -2.15 10.58
N ILE A 84 -5.17 -2.26 10.02
CA ILE A 84 -4.01 -2.76 10.76
C ILE A 84 -3.64 -1.84 11.92
N SER A 85 -3.74 -0.51 11.74
CA SER A 85 -3.45 0.45 12.80
C SER A 85 -4.42 0.36 13.98
N CYS A 86 -5.65 -0.12 13.75
CA CYS A 86 -6.65 -0.36 14.80
C CYS A 86 -6.45 -1.71 15.50
N ARG A 87 -5.65 -2.63 14.93
CA ARG A 87 -5.33 -3.89 15.60
C ARG A 87 -4.25 -3.63 16.65
N GLU A 88 -4.66 -3.68 17.91
CA GLU A 88 -3.75 -3.43 19.04
C GLU A 88 -2.90 -4.65 19.36
N ASN A 89 -3.46 -5.85 19.22
CA ASN A 89 -2.90 -7.10 19.72
C ASN A 89 -3.11 -8.23 18.71
N ASP A 90 -2.09 -9.06 18.49
CA ASP A 90 -2.19 -10.28 17.68
C ASP A 90 -1.13 -11.32 18.08
N THR A 91 -1.26 -12.52 17.53
CA THR A 91 -0.27 -13.61 17.60
C THR A 91 0.90 -13.36 16.63
N GLU A 92 2.05 -13.99 16.89
CA GLU A 92 3.21 -13.98 15.98
C GLU A 92 2.83 -14.36 14.54
N LYS A 93 2.02 -15.43 14.38
CA LYS A 93 1.53 -15.87 13.06
C LYS A 93 0.66 -14.81 12.39
N GLY A 94 -0.16 -14.08 13.16
CA GLY A 94 -0.98 -12.98 12.68
C GLY A 94 -0.11 -11.85 12.12
N TRP A 95 0.87 -11.39 12.91
CA TRP A 95 1.81 -10.35 12.49
C TRP A 95 2.63 -10.75 11.25
N LYS A 96 3.12 -11.99 11.19
CA LYS A 96 3.83 -12.51 10.00
C LYS A 96 2.96 -12.49 8.75
N THR A 97 1.70 -12.90 8.88
CA THR A 97 0.73 -12.92 7.77
C THR A 97 0.45 -11.50 7.27
N MET A 98 0.27 -10.54 8.17
CA MET A 98 0.08 -9.13 7.82
C MET A 98 1.29 -8.56 7.10
N THR A 99 2.50 -8.81 7.62
CA THR A 99 3.75 -8.38 6.96
C THR A 99 3.83 -8.91 5.53
N THR A 100 3.47 -10.18 5.30
CA THR A 100 3.42 -10.75 3.94
C THR A 100 2.45 -9.99 3.04
N PHE A 101 1.22 -9.74 3.48
CA PHE A 101 0.25 -8.98 2.68
C PHE A 101 0.71 -7.54 2.41
N SER A 102 1.27 -6.86 3.41
CA SER A 102 1.79 -5.50 3.24
C SER A 102 2.90 -5.43 2.20
N VAL A 103 3.83 -6.39 2.21
CA VAL A 103 4.91 -6.48 1.21
C VAL A 103 4.33 -6.73 -0.18
N VAL A 104 3.34 -7.64 -0.31
CA VAL A 104 2.67 -7.90 -1.60
C VAL A 104 2.02 -6.62 -2.13
N PHE A 105 1.27 -5.89 -1.30
CA PHE A 105 0.64 -4.65 -1.74
C PHE A 105 1.66 -3.57 -2.11
N SER A 106 2.76 -3.44 -1.35
CA SER A 106 3.86 -2.54 -1.71
C SER A 106 4.49 -2.87 -3.06
N VAL A 107 4.69 -4.17 -3.36
CA VAL A 107 5.21 -4.60 -4.68
C VAL A 107 4.21 -4.25 -5.79
N LEU A 108 2.91 -4.47 -5.57
CA LEU A 108 1.88 -4.08 -6.53
C LEU A 108 1.85 -2.57 -6.79
N ASP A 109 2.03 -1.75 -5.76
CA ASP A 109 2.10 -0.29 -5.87
C ASP A 109 3.36 0.16 -6.64
N ILE A 110 4.51 -0.50 -6.42
CA ILE A 110 5.74 -0.26 -7.20
C ILE A 110 5.52 -0.63 -8.67
N VAL A 111 4.97 -1.82 -8.97
CA VAL A 111 4.72 -2.27 -10.35
C VAL A 111 3.76 -1.30 -11.06
N SER A 112 2.69 -0.90 -10.39
CA SER A 112 1.74 0.10 -10.88
C SER A 112 2.43 1.43 -11.17
N SER A 113 3.30 1.89 -10.27
CA SER A 113 4.07 3.12 -10.43
C SER A 113 5.05 3.05 -11.61
N CYS A 114 5.78 1.95 -11.77
CA CYS A 114 6.65 1.72 -12.92
C CYS A 114 5.87 1.73 -14.24
N PHE A 115 4.68 1.13 -14.25
CA PHE A 115 3.78 1.19 -15.40
C PHE A 115 3.28 2.62 -15.68
N GLY A 116 3.06 3.41 -14.64
CA GLY A 116 2.80 4.86 -14.71
C GLY A 116 3.94 5.62 -15.39
N ILE A 117 5.20 5.38 -14.98
CA ILE A 117 6.39 5.99 -15.59
C ILE A 117 6.49 5.65 -17.08
N TYR A 118 6.36 4.37 -17.43
CA TYR A 118 6.37 3.93 -18.83
C TYR A 118 5.30 4.63 -19.66
N SER A 119 4.11 4.82 -19.09
CA SER A 119 3.00 5.50 -19.74
C SER A 119 3.29 6.98 -19.94
N LEU A 120 3.80 7.66 -18.91
CA LEU A 120 4.25 9.05 -18.99
C LEU A 120 5.28 9.23 -20.10
N TYR A 121 6.31 8.38 -20.14
CA TYR A 121 7.34 8.43 -21.17
C TYR A 121 6.75 8.28 -22.59
N THR A 122 5.83 7.34 -22.78
CA THR A 122 5.17 7.10 -24.07
C THR A 122 4.37 8.32 -24.53
N ILE A 123 3.67 9.00 -23.63
CA ILE A 123 2.90 10.20 -23.96
C ILE A 123 3.84 11.34 -24.35
N VAL A 124 4.92 11.58 -23.59
CA VAL A 124 5.90 12.63 -23.94
C VAL A 124 6.45 12.39 -25.32
N PHE A 125 6.83 11.14 -25.64
CA PHE A 125 7.33 10.80 -26.96
C PHE A 125 6.29 11.08 -28.05
N ILE A 126 5.03 10.69 -27.86
CA ILE A 126 3.97 10.92 -28.86
C ILE A 126 3.70 12.43 -29.02
N VAL A 127 3.51 13.14 -27.91
CA VAL A 127 3.13 14.56 -27.87
C VAL A 127 4.25 15.45 -28.41
N PHE A 128 5.50 15.23 -27.99
CA PHE A 128 6.62 16.12 -28.34
C PHE A 128 7.38 15.70 -29.60
N LYS A 129 7.38 14.42 -29.99
CA LYS A 129 8.16 13.95 -31.15
C LYS A 129 7.33 13.71 -32.41
N LYS A 130 6.07 13.25 -32.26
CA LYS A 130 5.25 12.83 -33.41
C LYS A 130 4.21 13.85 -33.86
N VAL A 131 3.94 14.89 -33.08
CA VAL A 131 2.87 15.84 -33.41
C VAL A 131 3.40 17.27 -33.38
N THR A 132 3.90 17.74 -34.52
CA THR A 132 4.14 19.15 -34.84
C THR A 132 2.84 19.95 -35.05
N GLY A 133 1.75 19.58 -34.38
CA GLY A 133 0.40 20.09 -34.71
C GLY A 133 -0.72 19.74 -33.72
N ILE A 134 -0.44 19.64 -32.41
CA ILE A 134 -1.54 19.57 -31.42
C ILE A 134 -2.06 21.00 -31.23
N TYR A 135 -2.85 21.48 -32.19
CA TYR A 135 -3.53 22.78 -32.10
C TYR A 135 -4.72 22.74 -31.11
N ASP A 136 -5.21 21.54 -30.74
CA ASP A 136 -6.40 21.37 -29.91
C ASP A 136 -6.14 21.28 -28.39
N CYS A 137 -4.89 21.19 -27.95
CA CYS A 137 -4.57 21.01 -26.53
C CYS A 137 -3.63 22.12 -26.07
N SER A 138 -4.03 22.88 -25.04
CA SER A 138 -3.16 23.91 -24.46
C SER A 138 -1.90 23.26 -23.90
N CYS A 139 -0.75 23.49 -24.55
CA CYS A 139 0.56 22.94 -24.16
C CYS A 139 0.86 23.16 -22.67
N VAL A 140 0.50 24.32 -22.12
CA VAL A 140 0.73 24.67 -20.72
C VAL A 140 -0.03 23.73 -19.77
N LYS A 141 -1.32 23.47 -20.05
CA LYS A 141 -2.15 22.58 -19.22
C LYS A 141 -1.66 21.13 -19.27
N ALA A 142 -1.20 20.68 -20.45
CA ALA A 142 -0.64 19.35 -20.65
C ALA A 142 0.70 19.17 -19.90
N ILE A 143 1.59 20.16 -19.95
CA ILE A 143 2.85 20.16 -19.20
C ILE A 143 2.58 20.11 -17.69
N PHE A 144 1.67 20.95 -17.20
CA PHE A 144 1.28 20.95 -15.79
C PHE A 144 0.78 19.58 -15.33
N LEU A 145 -0.15 18.99 -16.09
CA LEU A 145 -0.66 17.66 -15.82
C LEU A 145 0.46 16.61 -15.78
N PHE A 146 1.40 16.69 -16.72
CA PHE A 146 2.53 15.75 -16.78
C PHE A 146 3.40 15.84 -15.52
N ILE A 147 3.77 17.05 -15.10
CA ILE A 147 4.56 17.30 -13.90
C ILE A 147 3.84 16.78 -12.66
N CYS A 148 2.54 17.09 -12.51
CA CYS A 148 1.77 16.61 -11.38
C CYS A 148 1.68 15.08 -11.32
N ASN A 149 1.51 14.41 -12.47
CA ASN A 149 1.49 12.95 -12.53
C ASN A 149 2.85 12.33 -12.21
N ALA A 150 3.94 12.90 -12.72
CA ALA A 150 5.29 12.44 -12.41
C ALA A 150 5.59 12.56 -10.92
N PHE A 151 5.22 13.69 -10.31
CA PHE A 151 5.35 13.91 -8.88
C PHE A 151 4.52 12.92 -8.07
N LEU A 152 3.26 12.68 -8.46
CA LEU A 152 2.38 11.73 -7.79
C LEU A 152 2.96 10.30 -7.82
N ILE A 153 3.45 9.84 -8.98
CA ILE A 153 4.08 8.52 -9.12
C ILE A 153 5.35 8.43 -8.25
N TYR A 154 6.15 9.48 -8.19
CA TYR A 154 7.32 9.53 -7.31
C TYR A 154 6.92 9.38 -5.83
N LEU A 155 5.85 10.05 -5.39
CA LEU A 155 5.36 9.89 -4.03
C LEU A 155 4.88 8.46 -3.76
N HIS A 156 4.14 7.85 -4.67
CA HIS A 156 3.73 6.44 -4.55
C HIS A 156 4.93 5.50 -4.36
N LEU A 157 5.98 5.62 -5.18
CA LEU A 157 7.21 4.84 -5.02
C LEU A 157 7.85 5.07 -3.65
N THR A 158 7.90 6.32 -3.19
CA THR A 158 8.46 6.66 -1.89
C THR A 158 7.70 5.98 -0.75
N PHE A 159 6.37 6.07 -0.75
CA PHE A 159 5.53 5.41 0.27
C PHE A 159 5.59 3.88 0.19
N ALA A 160 5.68 3.30 -1.02
CA ALA A 160 5.82 1.87 -1.19
C ALA A 160 7.14 1.35 -0.61
N ILE A 161 8.24 2.06 -0.83
CA ILE A 161 9.56 1.75 -0.25
C ILE A 161 9.53 1.89 1.28
N ILE A 162 8.99 2.99 1.81
CA ILE A 162 8.84 3.20 3.25
C ILE A 162 8.03 2.05 3.86
N SER A 163 6.93 1.66 3.22
CA SER A 163 6.11 0.52 3.66
C SER A 163 6.93 -0.78 3.72
N ILE A 164 7.74 -1.10 2.71
CA ILE A 164 8.60 -2.30 2.76
C ILE A 164 9.57 -2.23 3.94
N ILE A 165 10.20 -1.08 4.18
CA ILE A 165 11.14 -0.89 5.29
C ILE A 165 10.44 -1.07 6.64
N VAL A 166 9.30 -0.41 6.84
CA VAL A 166 8.48 -0.52 8.06
C VAL A 166 8.09 -1.97 8.29
N ASN A 167 7.54 -2.65 7.28
CA ASN A 167 7.07 -4.04 7.42
C ASN A 167 8.23 -5.04 7.62
N SER A 168 9.41 -4.78 7.05
CA SER A 168 10.60 -5.62 7.27
C SER A 168 11.11 -5.54 8.73
N ASN A 169 10.83 -4.44 9.43
CA ASN A 169 11.20 -4.30 10.83
C ASN A 169 10.19 -4.94 11.80
N VAL A 170 8.98 -5.31 11.36
CA VAL A 170 7.96 -5.96 12.21
C VAL A 170 8.53 -7.21 12.88
N SER A 171 9.19 -8.09 12.13
CA SER A 171 9.72 -9.35 12.66
C SER A 171 10.73 -9.10 13.79
N LYS A 172 11.58 -8.08 13.68
CA LYS A 172 12.55 -7.74 14.73
C LYS A 172 11.86 -7.33 16.03
N TYR A 173 10.84 -6.47 15.95
CA TYR A 173 10.09 -6.04 17.13
C TYR A 173 9.25 -7.16 17.76
N VAL A 174 8.70 -8.04 16.92
CA VAL A 174 7.98 -9.24 17.36
C VAL A 174 8.90 -10.17 18.14
N ASP A 175 10.10 -10.45 17.62
CA ASP A 175 11.10 -11.31 18.26
C ASP A 175 11.58 -10.72 19.61
N GLU A 176 11.79 -9.41 19.68
CA GLU A 176 12.16 -8.71 20.91
C GLU A 176 11.09 -8.81 21.99
N GLN A 177 9.81 -8.60 21.64
CA GLN A 177 8.70 -8.74 22.59
C GLN A 177 8.54 -10.18 23.08
N LEU A 178 8.68 -11.17 22.18
CA LEU A 178 8.65 -12.59 22.54
C LEU A 178 9.74 -12.92 23.56
N LYS A 179 10.98 -12.45 23.33
CA LYS A 179 12.10 -12.66 24.24
C LYS A 179 11.85 -12.03 25.63
N ASN A 180 11.37 -10.79 25.68
CA ASN A 180 11.14 -10.08 26.96
C ASN A 180 9.99 -10.70 27.76
N ASN A 181 8.93 -11.15 27.10
CA ASN A 181 7.81 -11.79 27.77
C ASN A 181 8.15 -13.19 28.31
N ILE A 182 9.03 -13.94 27.63
CA ILE A 182 9.53 -15.23 28.15
C ILE A 182 10.36 -15.01 29.43
N VAL A 183 11.21 -13.97 29.48
CA VAL A 183 12.03 -13.65 30.66
C VAL A 183 11.19 -13.23 31.86
N THR A 184 9.98 -12.69 31.65
CA THR A 184 9.11 -12.23 32.75
C THR A 184 8.30 -13.37 33.39
N ILE A 185 8.18 -14.52 32.71
CA ILE A 185 7.40 -15.68 33.17
C ILE A 185 8.28 -16.71 33.91
N ILE A 186 9.60 -16.65 33.73
CA ILE A 186 10.60 -17.52 34.38
C ILE A 186 11.12 -16.84 35.65
#